data_AF-A0A2N7CYV3-F1
#
_entry.id   AF-A0A2N7CYV3-F1
#
_cell.length_a   1.000
_cell.length_b   1.000
_cell.length_c   1.000
_cell.angle_alpha   90.00
_cell.angle_beta   90.00
_cell.angle_gamma   90.00
#
_symmetry.space_group_name_H-M   'P 1'
#
loop_
_entity.id
_entity.type
_entity.pdbx_description
1 polymer ?
#
loop_
_entity_poly.entity_id
_entity_poly.type
_entity_poly.pdbx_seq_one_letter_code
_entity_poly.pdbx_strand_id
1 'polypeptide(L)'
;MTNEQTILYNALARTDAYIVAADQKASFVLAAGVTFMGIYASLFYSILSDEEILIPSMLIGSFIGIPLVIWTKWFFHIKSVFTPRLASTAQTSLVSFASMSDTHQSINELKSTYDTLMSGQFDLDNDLLENYWICTSICMDKMSAFTKSLRWLFFALGFSIFSLASLAAYVTYLG
;
A
#
# COMPACT_ATOMS: atom_id res chain seq x y z
N MET A 1 6.48 35.52 -4.41
CA MET A 1 5.33 34.61 -4.60
C MET A 1 4.05 35.41 -4.53
N THR A 2 3.13 35.18 -5.47
CA THR A 2 1.77 35.73 -5.45
C THR A 2 0.90 34.99 -4.42
N ASN A 3 -0.32 35.49 -4.20
CA ASN A 3 -1.26 34.88 -3.26
C ASN A 3 -1.72 33.49 -3.77
N GLU A 4 -1.90 33.39 -5.09
CA GLU A 4 -2.25 32.16 -5.81
C GLU A 4 -1.14 31.11 -5.70
N GLN A 5 0.12 31.50 -5.88
CA GLN A 5 1.29 30.63 -5.71
C GLN A 5 1.40 30.09 -4.27
N THR A 6 1.06 30.92 -3.29
CA THR A 6 1.06 30.53 -1.88
C THR A 6 -0.04 29.50 -1.58
N ILE A 7 -1.23 29.66 -2.18
CA ILE A 7 -2.32 28.68 -2.08
C ILE A 7 -1.92 27.35 -2.71
N LEU A 8 -1.35 27.37 -3.92
CA LEU A 8 -0.87 26.18 -4.62
C LEU A 8 0.21 25.44 -3.84
N TYR A 9 1.19 26.16 -3.30
CA TYR A 9 2.25 25.57 -2.48
C TYR A 9 1.71 24.93 -1.20
N ASN A 10 0.77 25.60 -0.52
CA ASN A 10 0.11 25.04 0.66
C ASN A 10 -0.74 23.80 0.33
N ALA A 11 -1.39 23.78 -0.83
CA ALA A 11 -2.15 22.62 -1.30
C ALA A 11 -1.22 21.44 -1.58
N LEU A 12 -0.09 21.67 -2.26
CA LEU A 12 0.95 20.67 -2.51
C LEU A 12 1.49 20.09 -1.19
N ALA A 13 1.87 20.95 -0.23
CA ALA A 13 2.38 20.54 1.07
C ALA A 13 1.38 19.68 1.87
N ARG A 14 0.08 20.02 1.80
CA ARG A 14 -0.97 19.20 2.43
C ARG A 14 -1.11 17.84 1.76
N THR A 15 -1.07 17.79 0.44
CA THR A 15 -1.16 16.52 -0.31
C THR A 15 0.01 15.60 0.02
N ASP A 16 1.22 16.13 0.12
CA ASP A 16 2.40 15.35 0.53
C ASP A 16 2.25 14.80 1.97
N ALA A 17 1.77 15.63 2.90
CA ALA A 17 1.47 15.18 4.26
C ALA A 17 0.42 14.05 4.28
N TYR A 18 -0.59 14.08 3.40
CA TYR A 18 -1.57 13.00 3.27
C TYR A 18 -0.95 11.71 2.71
N ILE A 19 -0.01 11.80 1.77
CA ILE A 19 0.74 10.64 1.26
C ILE A 19 1.51 9.97 2.40
N VAL A 20 2.25 10.74 3.20
CA VAL A 20 3.01 10.23 4.35
C VAL A 20 2.08 9.60 5.38
N ALA A 21 0.95 10.24 5.69
CA ALA A 21 -0.04 9.69 6.61
C ALA A 21 -0.66 8.38 6.08
N ALA A 22 -0.84 8.24 4.76
CA ALA A 22 -1.31 7.01 4.12
C ALA A 22 -0.30 5.87 4.35
N ASP A 23 0.98 6.13 4.13
CA ASP A 23 2.05 5.14 4.29
C ASP A 23 2.18 4.67 5.75
N GLN A 24 2.10 5.60 6.70
CA GLN A 24 2.12 5.26 8.13
C GLN A 24 0.94 4.35 8.50
N LYS A 25 -0.28 4.72 8.09
CA LYS A 25 -1.48 3.91 8.36
C LYS A 25 -1.39 2.54 7.68
N ALA A 26 -0.92 2.49 6.43
CA ALA A 26 -0.71 1.24 5.71
C ALA A 26 0.33 0.36 6.40
N SER A 27 1.40 0.93 6.94
CA SER A 27 2.42 0.21 7.71
C SER A 27 1.84 -0.40 8.99
N PHE A 28 1.03 0.34 9.74
CA PHE A 28 0.34 -0.21 10.91
C PHE A 28 -0.61 -1.35 10.55
N VAL A 29 -1.37 -1.18 9.46
CA VAL A 29 -2.29 -2.22 8.98
C VAL A 29 -1.54 -3.46 8.50
N LEU A 30 -0.39 -3.29 7.83
CA LEU A 30 0.48 -4.40 7.43
C LEU A 30 0.99 -5.16 8.66
N ALA A 31 1.51 -4.46 9.66
CA ALA A 31 2.00 -5.08 10.90
C ALA A 31 0.88 -5.83 11.65
N ALA A 32 -0.30 -5.22 11.77
CA ALA A 32 -1.46 -5.86 12.38
C ALA A 32 -1.89 -7.11 11.60
N GLY A 33 -1.97 -7.03 10.27
CA GLY A 33 -2.36 -8.16 9.42
C GLY A 33 -1.37 -9.33 9.51
N VAL A 34 -0.06 -9.07 9.48
CA VAL A 34 0.97 -10.11 9.67
C VAL A 34 0.85 -10.74 11.05
N THR A 35 0.57 -9.95 12.09
CA THR A 35 0.35 -10.45 13.46
C THR A 35 -0.85 -11.39 13.52
N PHE A 36 -2.00 -11.01 12.94
CA PHE A 36 -3.18 -11.87 12.89
C PHE A 36 -2.95 -13.14 12.08
N MET A 37 -2.22 -13.07 10.97
CA MET A 37 -1.83 -14.25 10.20
C MET A 37 -0.97 -15.21 11.03
N GLY A 38 -0.03 -14.67 11.83
CA GLY A 38 0.76 -15.45 12.78
C GLY A 38 -0.09 -16.12 13.86
N ILE A 39 -1.06 -15.40 14.44
CA ILE A 39 -2.00 -15.97 15.41
C ILE A 39 -2.80 -17.11 14.78
N TYR A 40 -3.36 -16.90 13.59
CA TYR A 40 -4.10 -17.93 12.86
C TYR A 40 -3.24 -19.17 12.59
N ALA A 41 -2.02 -19.00 12.08
CA ALA A 41 -1.10 -20.10 11.82
C ALA A 41 -0.74 -20.88 13.09
N SER A 42 -0.48 -20.18 14.20
CA SER A 42 -0.17 -20.81 15.49
C SER A 42 -1.35 -21.62 16.05
N LEU A 43 -2.56 -21.06 16.03
CA LEU A 43 -3.77 -21.78 16.48
C LEU A 43 -4.03 -23.00 15.61
N PHE A 44 -3.88 -22.85 14.29
CA PHE A 44 -4.09 -23.93 13.35
C PHE A 44 -3.05 -25.05 13.54
N TYR A 45 -1.77 -24.72 13.66
CA TYR A 45 -0.70 -25.69 13.94
C TYR A 45 -0.95 -26.42 15.25
N SER A 46 -1.37 -25.71 16.31
CA SER A 46 -1.67 -26.32 17.61
C SER A 46 -2.75 -27.40 17.53
N ILE A 47 -3.77 -27.21 16.68
CA ILE A 47 -4.83 -28.21 16.47
C ILE A 47 -4.31 -29.41 15.68
N LEU A 48 -3.41 -29.19 14.71
CA LEU A 48 -2.84 -30.28 13.92
C LEU A 48 -1.77 -31.09 14.65
N SER A 49 -1.06 -30.49 15.59
CA SER A 49 -0.02 -31.16 16.37
C SER A 49 -0.59 -32.07 17.47
N ASP A 50 -1.90 -32.05 17.68
CA ASP A 50 -2.56 -32.90 18.65
C ASP A 50 -2.67 -34.33 18.09
N GLU A 51 -1.92 -35.26 18.69
CA GLU A 51 -1.84 -36.66 18.24
C GLU A 51 -3.16 -37.42 18.41
N GLU A 52 -4.09 -36.92 19.22
CA GLU A 52 -5.40 -37.54 19.44
C GLU A 52 -6.41 -37.22 18.33
N ILE A 53 -6.15 -36.22 17.48
CA ILE A 53 -7.10 -35.71 16.49
C ILE A 53 -6.73 -36.15 15.07
N LEU A 54 -7.51 -37.07 14.49
CA LEU A 54 -7.36 -37.50 13.08
C LEU A 54 -8.21 -36.65 12.13
N ILE A 55 -7.61 -35.60 11.56
CA ILE A 55 -8.27 -34.74 10.56
C ILE A 55 -7.86 -35.18 9.15
N PRO A 56 -8.80 -35.46 8.23
CA PRO A 56 -8.48 -35.79 6.85
C PRO A 56 -7.64 -34.70 6.17
N SER A 57 -6.57 -35.09 5.48
CA SER A 57 -5.62 -34.17 4.83
C SER A 57 -6.28 -33.22 3.81
N MET A 58 -7.36 -33.67 3.15
CA MET A 58 -8.15 -32.82 2.25
C MET A 58 -8.87 -31.68 3.00
N LEU A 59 -9.35 -31.94 4.21
CA LEU A 59 -10.01 -30.96 5.08
C LEU A 59 -8.99 -29.92 5.55
N ILE A 60 -7.81 -30.40 5.99
CA ILE A 60 -6.66 -29.57 6.37
C ILE A 60 -6.27 -28.63 5.23
N GLY A 61 -6.07 -29.18 4.02
CA GLY A 61 -5.72 -28.40 2.84
C GLY A 61 -6.76 -27.34 2.49
N SER A 62 -8.05 -27.61 2.70
CA SER A 62 -9.13 -26.65 2.46
C SER A 62 -9.13 -25.52 3.49
N PHE A 63 -8.93 -25.86 4.77
CA PHE A 63 -8.89 -24.88 5.85
C PHE A 63 -7.67 -23.98 5.78
N ILE A 64 -6.53 -24.43 5.29
CA ILE A 64 -5.33 -23.59 5.08
C ILE A 64 -5.39 -22.85 3.75
N GLY A 65 -5.69 -23.58 2.67
CA GLY A 65 -5.50 -23.10 1.31
C GLY A 65 -6.37 -21.91 0.97
N ILE A 66 -7.66 -21.95 1.37
CA ILE A 66 -8.59 -20.87 1.07
C ILE A 66 -8.19 -19.57 1.79
N PRO A 67 -7.96 -19.56 3.13
CA PRO A 67 -7.46 -18.37 3.81
C PRO A 67 -6.13 -17.85 3.28
N LEU A 68 -5.17 -18.72 2.95
CA LEU A 68 -3.87 -18.29 2.40
C LEU A 68 -4.00 -17.53 1.07
N VAL A 69 -4.90 -17.97 0.18
CA VAL A 69 -5.15 -17.25 -1.09
C VAL A 69 -5.69 -15.85 -0.81
N ILE A 70 -6.60 -15.71 0.16
CA ILE A 70 -7.19 -14.42 0.53
C ILE A 70 -6.14 -13.52 1.20
N TRP A 71 -5.32 -14.05 2.10
CA TRP A 71 -4.17 -13.34 2.70
C TRP A 71 -3.17 -12.86 1.65
N THR A 72 -2.90 -13.68 0.63
CA THR A 72 -2.03 -13.30 -0.49
C THR A 72 -2.63 -12.12 -1.25
N LYS A 73 -3.93 -12.16 -1.58
CA LYS A 73 -4.63 -11.03 -2.23
C LYS A 73 -4.56 -9.76 -1.40
N TRP A 74 -4.78 -9.87 -0.08
CA TRP A 74 -4.61 -8.75 0.84
C TRP A 74 -3.19 -8.17 0.78
N PHE A 75 -2.16 -9.03 0.85
CA PHE A 75 -0.76 -8.62 0.83
C PHE A 75 -0.39 -7.84 -0.45
N PHE A 76 -0.87 -8.30 -1.61
CA PHE A 76 -0.69 -7.57 -2.88
C PHE A 76 -1.30 -6.16 -2.84
N HIS A 77 -2.48 -6.01 -2.27
CA HIS A 77 -3.15 -4.71 -2.20
C HIS A 77 -2.50 -3.76 -1.20
N ILE A 78 -2.11 -4.22 0.00
CA ILE A 78 -1.42 -3.35 0.96
C ILE A 78 -0.02 -2.98 0.44
N LYS A 79 0.70 -3.89 -0.23
CA LYS A 79 1.98 -3.60 -0.87
C LYS A 79 1.85 -2.48 -1.92
N SER A 80 0.76 -2.49 -2.69
CA SER A 80 0.52 -1.48 -3.73
C SER A 80 0.37 -0.05 -3.21
N VAL A 81 0.09 0.14 -1.91
CA VAL A 81 0.08 1.48 -1.29
C VAL A 81 1.50 2.09 -1.25
N PHE A 82 2.52 1.27 -1.05
CA PHE A 82 3.91 1.72 -0.97
C PHE A 82 4.57 1.88 -2.35
N THR A 83 3.98 1.31 -3.40
CA THR A 83 4.48 1.37 -4.77
C THR A 83 3.43 1.97 -5.71
N PRO A 84 3.12 3.26 -5.60
CA PRO A 84 2.20 3.91 -6.52
C PRO A 84 2.76 3.87 -7.95
N ARG A 85 1.88 3.74 -8.94
CA ARG A 85 2.29 3.83 -10.35
C ARG A 85 2.53 5.29 -10.67
N LEU A 86 3.77 5.66 -10.91
CA LEU A 86 4.11 6.99 -11.43
C LEU A 86 3.70 7.03 -12.91
N ALA A 87 2.88 8.00 -13.28
CA ALA A 87 2.65 8.32 -14.68
C ALA A 87 3.86 9.09 -15.20
N SER A 88 4.40 8.72 -16.36
CA SER A 88 5.52 9.45 -16.96
C SER A 88 5.12 10.89 -17.27
N THR A 89 5.88 11.87 -16.79
CA THR A 89 5.64 13.29 -17.06
C THR A 89 6.46 13.75 -18.26
N ALA A 90 5.86 14.61 -19.09
CA ALA A 90 6.52 15.14 -20.29
C ALA A 90 7.39 16.38 -19.98
N GLN A 91 7.21 17.02 -18.81
CA GLN A 91 7.91 18.22 -18.41
C GLN A 91 8.99 17.95 -17.34
N THR A 92 10.12 18.62 -17.49
CA THR A 92 11.20 18.67 -16.50
C THR A 92 10.83 19.70 -15.43
N SER A 93 10.50 19.24 -14.23
CA SER A 93 10.09 20.10 -13.11
C SER A 93 11.23 20.34 -12.11
N LEU A 94 11.28 21.55 -11.53
CA LEU A 94 12.29 21.94 -10.53
C LEU A 94 11.83 21.68 -9.08
N VAL A 95 10.52 21.64 -8.83
CA VAL A 95 9.93 21.51 -7.49
C VAL A 95 9.62 20.04 -7.10
N SER A 96 9.60 19.09 -8.04
CA SER A 96 9.37 17.67 -7.73
C SER A 96 10.56 16.77 -8.01
N PHE A 97 11.14 16.29 -6.91
CA PHE A 97 12.14 15.22 -6.88
C PHE A 97 11.60 13.90 -7.48
N ALA A 98 10.28 13.70 -7.47
CA ALA A 98 9.64 12.51 -8.04
C ALA A 98 9.59 12.55 -9.58
N SER A 99 9.37 13.74 -10.17
CA SER A 99 9.48 13.90 -11.63
C SER A 99 10.94 13.85 -12.09
N MET A 100 11.85 14.43 -11.30
CA MET A 100 13.28 14.50 -11.62
C MET A 100 13.96 13.13 -11.55
N SER A 101 13.58 12.28 -10.58
CA SER A 101 14.19 10.95 -10.42
C SER A 101 13.73 9.92 -11.47
N ASP A 102 12.58 10.14 -12.11
CA ASP A 102 12.08 9.26 -13.19
C ASP A 102 12.67 9.64 -14.57
N THR A 103 13.08 10.90 -14.76
CA THR A 103 13.64 11.40 -16.03
C THR A 103 15.16 11.49 -16.08
N HIS A 104 15.85 11.59 -14.94
CA HIS A 104 17.31 11.84 -14.92
C HIS A 104 18.04 10.68 -14.25
N GLN A 105 19.07 10.15 -14.92
CA GLN A 105 19.84 8.98 -14.48
C GLN A 105 21.00 9.35 -13.56
N SER A 106 21.34 10.63 -13.43
CA SER A 106 22.45 11.09 -12.60
C SER A 106 22.23 12.44 -11.92
N ILE A 107 22.91 12.64 -10.78
CA ILE A 107 22.93 13.92 -10.05
C ILE A 107 23.45 15.08 -10.92
N ASN A 108 24.37 14.79 -11.86
CA ASN A 108 24.93 15.81 -12.74
C ASN A 108 23.91 16.30 -13.77
N GLU A 109 23.05 15.43 -14.29
CA GLU A 109 21.92 15.81 -15.15
C GLU A 109 20.93 16.68 -14.38
N LEU A 110 20.65 16.32 -13.12
CA LEU A 110 19.75 17.07 -12.24
C LEU A 110 20.26 18.49 -11.98
N LYS A 111 21.57 18.65 -11.77
CA LYS A 111 22.24 19.94 -11.60
C LYS A 111 22.22 20.78 -12.90
N SER A 112 22.46 20.15 -14.04
CA SER A 112 22.36 20.78 -15.36
C SER A 112 20.95 21.30 -15.64
N THR A 113 19.92 20.51 -15.34
CA THR A 113 18.50 20.89 -15.51
C THR A 113 18.14 22.05 -14.58
N TYR A 114 18.61 22.04 -13.33
CA TYR A 114 18.46 23.15 -12.38
C TYR A 114 19.10 24.45 -12.90
N ASP A 115 20.37 24.38 -13.34
CA ASP A 115 21.11 25.53 -13.86
C ASP A 115 20.44 26.10 -15.14
N THR A 116 19.90 25.23 -15.98
CA THR A 116 19.18 25.62 -17.22
C THR A 116 17.87 26.33 -16.89
N LEU A 117 17.08 25.80 -15.96
CA LEU A 117 15.81 26.40 -15.53
C LEU A 117 16.01 27.73 -14.79
N MET A 118 17.09 27.87 -14.01
CA MET A 118 17.50 29.15 -13.40
C MET A 118 17.87 30.22 -14.43
N SER A 119 18.39 29.81 -15.60
CA SER A 119 18.84 30.71 -16.67
C SER A 119 17.76 31.10 -17.69
N GLY A 120 16.59 30.45 -17.66
CA GLY A 120 15.46 30.69 -18.57
C GLY A 120 14.25 31.38 -17.92
N GLN A 121 13.21 31.65 -18.72
CA GLN A 121 11.88 32.01 -18.19
C GLN A 121 11.24 30.79 -17.53
N PHE A 122 11.57 30.57 -16.25
CA PHE A 122 10.95 29.55 -15.42
C PHE A 122 9.51 29.95 -15.05
N ASP A 123 8.53 29.17 -15.52
CA ASP A 123 7.12 29.35 -15.17
C ASP A 123 6.77 28.56 -13.92
N LEU A 124 6.96 29.21 -12.77
CA LEU A 124 6.70 28.65 -11.45
C LEU A 124 5.23 28.22 -11.25
N ASP A 125 4.26 28.86 -11.93
CA ASP A 125 2.85 28.54 -11.75
C ASP A 125 2.51 27.19 -12.39
N ASN A 126 3.01 26.95 -13.61
CA ASN A 126 2.85 25.67 -14.30
C ASN A 126 3.60 24.54 -13.58
N ASP A 127 4.80 24.80 -13.06
CA ASP A 127 5.58 23.82 -12.29
C ASP A 127 4.87 23.40 -10.99
N LEU A 128 4.31 24.36 -10.25
CA LEU A 128 3.53 24.08 -9.04
C LEU A 128 2.24 23.32 -9.34
N LEU A 129 1.54 23.67 -10.43
CA LEU A 129 0.32 23.00 -10.85
C LEU A 129 0.54 21.55 -11.27
N GLU A 130 1.58 21.28 -12.08
CA GLU A 130 1.92 19.93 -12.51
C GLU A 130 2.26 19.03 -11.30
N ASN A 131 3.08 19.55 -10.39
CA ASN A 131 3.45 18.82 -9.18
C ASN A 131 2.26 18.58 -8.25
N TYR A 132 1.39 19.56 -8.09
CA TYR A 132 0.15 19.37 -7.34
C TYR A 132 -0.71 18.26 -7.95
N TRP A 133 -0.83 18.21 -9.28
CA TRP A 133 -1.55 17.16 -9.99
C TRP A 133 -0.92 15.78 -9.80
N ILE A 134 0.40 15.65 -9.94
CA ILE A 134 1.13 14.40 -9.74
C ILE A 134 0.94 13.89 -8.31
N CYS A 135 1.21 14.74 -7.30
CA CYS A 135 1.02 14.38 -5.91
C CYS A 135 -0.43 14.00 -5.59
N THR A 136 -1.40 14.70 -6.18
CA THR A 136 -2.82 14.38 -5.99
C THR A 136 -3.17 13.03 -6.60
N SER A 137 -2.66 12.72 -7.80
CA SER A 137 -2.83 11.41 -8.44
C SER A 137 -2.25 10.29 -7.58
N ILE A 138 -1.00 10.45 -7.11
CA ILE A 138 -0.34 9.50 -6.20
C ILE A 138 -1.17 9.31 -4.93
N CYS A 139 -1.64 10.41 -4.31
CA CYS A 139 -2.45 10.36 -3.12
C CYS A 139 -3.76 9.59 -3.35
N MET A 140 -4.47 9.85 -4.45
CA MET A 140 -5.71 9.15 -4.79
C MET A 140 -5.48 7.66 -5.02
N ASP A 141 -4.42 7.29 -5.75
CA ASP A 141 -4.07 5.89 -6.00
C ASP A 141 -3.73 5.15 -4.71
N LYS A 142 -2.94 5.77 -3.83
CA LYS A 142 -2.62 5.23 -2.50
C LYS A 142 -3.87 5.01 -1.66
N MET A 143 -4.79 5.99 -1.60
CA MET A 143 -6.03 5.85 -0.83
C MET A 143 -6.97 4.79 -1.40
N SER A 144 -7.05 4.68 -2.73
CA SER A 144 -7.81 3.63 -3.40
C SER A 144 -7.24 2.24 -3.10
N ALA A 145 -5.93 2.08 -3.20
CA ALA A 145 -5.22 0.84 -2.85
C ALA A 145 -5.41 0.49 -1.36
N PHE A 146 -5.28 1.47 -0.47
CA PHE A 146 -5.45 1.28 0.97
C PHE A 146 -6.88 0.84 1.30
N THR A 147 -7.89 1.49 0.73
CA THR A 147 -9.30 1.11 0.89
C THR A 147 -9.57 -0.31 0.41
N LYS A 148 -9.01 -0.71 -0.74
CA LYS A 148 -9.11 -2.08 -1.25
C LYS A 148 -8.42 -3.07 -0.31
N SER A 149 -7.25 -2.72 0.24
CA SER A 149 -6.55 -3.56 1.20
C SER A 149 -7.39 -3.80 2.46
N LEU A 150 -8.08 -2.78 3.00
CA LEU A 150 -8.95 -2.94 4.16
C LEU A 150 -10.12 -3.90 3.91
N ARG A 151 -10.72 -3.87 2.71
CA ARG A 151 -11.76 -4.83 2.31
C ARG A 151 -11.21 -6.25 2.26
N TRP A 152 -10.05 -6.45 1.66
CA TRP A 152 -9.41 -7.77 1.61
C TRP A 152 -8.96 -8.25 3.00
N LEU A 153 -8.54 -7.35 3.88
CA LEU A 153 -8.21 -7.69 5.26
C LEU A 153 -9.44 -8.20 6.00
N PHE A 154 -10.58 -7.53 5.84
CA PHE A 154 -11.84 -7.96 6.42
C PHE A 154 -12.21 -9.38 5.97
N PHE A 155 -12.10 -9.67 4.67
CA PHE A 155 -12.32 -11.03 4.16
C PHE A 155 -11.29 -12.03 4.69
N ALA A 156 -10.01 -11.67 4.74
CA ALA A 156 -8.96 -12.54 5.26
C ALA A 156 -9.22 -12.94 6.71
N LEU A 157 -9.56 -11.97 7.57
CA LEU A 157 -9.91 -12.20 8.96
C LEU A 157 -11.19 -13.03 9.09
N GLY A 158 -12.24 -12.68 8.34
CA GLY A 158 -13.52 -13.41 8.36
C GLY A 158 -13.38 -14.88 7.96
N PHE A 159 -12.66 -15.17 6.86
CA PHE A 159 -12.40 -16.54 6.43
C PHE A 159 -11.47 -17.30 7.38
N SER A 160 -10.49 -16.63 7.98
CA SER A 160 -9.61 -17.25 8.99
C SER A 160 -10.42 -17.68 10.22
N ILE A 161 -11.30 -16.82 10.73
CA ILE A 161 -12.18 -17.14 11.86
C ILE A 161 -13.16 -18.25 11.48
N PHE A 162 -13.80 -18.16 10.32
CA PHE A 162 -14.73 -19.19 9.85
C PHE A 162 -14.03 -20.55 9.70
N SER A 163 -12.81 -20.57 9.18
CA SER A 163 -11.99 -21.77 9.06
C SER A 163 -11.68 -22.38 10.43
N LEU A 164 -11.24 -21.57 11.40
CA LEU A 164 -10.95 -22.06 12.75
C LEU A 164 -12.22 -22.55 13.45
N ALA A 165 -13.34 -21.84 13.32
CA ALA A 165 -14.61 -22.23 13.89
C ALA A 165 -15.13 -23.55 13.28
N SER A 166 -15.00 -23.72 11.97
CA SER A 166 -15.39 -24.96 11.28
C SER A 166 -14.49 -26.13 11.69
N LEU A 167 -13.19 -25.89 11.84
CA LEU A 167 -12.25 -26.89 12.32
C LEU A 167 -12.58 -27.30 13.77
N ALA A 168 -12.81 -26.34 14.66
CA ALA A 168 -13.19 -26.61 16.04
C ALA A 168 -14.52 -27.37 16.14
N ALA A 169 -15.51 -27.01 15.32
CA ALA A 169 -16.78 -27.73 15.26
C ALA A 169 -16.58 -29.17 14.76
N TYR A 170 -15.72 -29.39 13.77
CA TYR A 170 -15.38 -30.74 13.31
C TYR A 170 -14.76 -31.55 14.46
N VAL A 171 -13.72 -31.03 15.11
CA VAL A 171 -13.04 -31.72 16.22
C VAL A 171 -13.99 -32.02 17.38
N THR A 172 -14.92 -31.11 17.70
CA THR A 172 -15.80 -31.27 18.88
C THR A 172 -16.97 -32.22 18.64
N TYR A 173 -17.50 -32.27 17.41
CA TYR A 173 -18.77 -32.95 17.13
C TYR A 173 -18.68 -34.11 16.13
N LEU A 174 -17.61 -34.19 15.33
CA LEU A 174 -17.49 -35.11 14.20
C LEU A 174 -16.17 -35.91 14.17
N GLY A 175 -15.13 -35.45 14.86
CA GLY A 175 -13.89 -36.17 15.12
C GLY A 175 -14.02 -37.10 16.31
#